data_AF-A0AA42RFL3-F1
#
_entry.id   AF-A0AA42RFL3-F1
#
_cell.length_a   1.000
_cell.length_b   1.000
_cell.length_c   1.000
_cell.angle_alpha   90.00
_cell.angle_beta   90.00
_cell.angle_gamma   90.00
#
_symmetry.space_group_name_H-M   'P 1'
#
loop_
_entity.id
_entity.type
_entity.pdbx_description
1 polymer ?
#
loop_
_entity_poly.entity_id
_entity_poly.type
_entity_poly.pdbx_seq_one_letter_code
_entity_poly.pdbx_strand_id
1 'polypeptide(L)'
;MTPNYIDLGLSSPMSVELRKLVEEQLIVDLKYYDVKSDNLKFDWSNSCIEGHLSNHLNSSLENYSEIYVYDNSNNLIAEGWMDYINSSEYLDKSTFFITYWDNVIIWNNKEKLFEKLEFGIPNHIWEKIPENLKKFLKNDKLKKIQLDNNKKGFSK
;
A
#
# COMPACT_ATOMS: atom_id res chain seq x y z
N MET A 1 15.06 13.65 2.03
CA MET A 1 14.28 13.85 3.25
C MET A 1 14.96 13.07 4.37
N THR A 2 14.95 13.56 5.60
CA THR A 2 15.44 12.78 6.74
C THR A 2 14.28 11.90 7.22
N PRO A 3 14.46 10.57 7.30
CA PRO A 3 13.38 9.68 7.69
C PRO A 3 13.01 9.83 9.17
N ASN A 4 11.73 9.63 9.48
CA ASN A 4 11.18 9.62 10.84
C ASN A 4 10.51 8.27 11.15
N TYR A 5 11.21 7.44 11.93
CA TYR A 5 10.75 6.09 12.28
C TYR A 5 9.94 6.03 13.58
N ILE A 6 9.69 7.17 14.23
CA ILE A 6 9.01 7.24 15.53
C ILE A 6 7.59 7.77 15.37
N ASP A 7 7.43 8.81 14.56
CA ASP A 7 6.12 9.39 14.27
C ASP A 7 5.35 8.49 13.30
N LEU A 8 4.20 8.01 13.76
CA LEU A 8 3.34 7.13 12.98
C LEU A 8 2.29 7.90 12.15
N GLY A 9 2.24 9.23 12.27
CA GLY A 9 1.29 10.05 11.53
C GLY A 9 -0.15 9.57 11.66
N LEU A 10 -0.90 9.65 10.56
CA LEU A 10 -2.29 9.17 10.50
C LEU A 10 -2.41 7.63 10.54
N SER A 11 -1.29 6.92 10.40
CA SER A 11 -1.27 5.47 10.55
C SER A 11 -1.22 4.99 12.01
N SER A 12 -1.12 5.91 12.98
CA SER A 12 -1.10 5.62 14.42
C SER A 12 -2.23 4.73 14.98
N PRO A 13 -3.44 4.62 14.37
CA PRO A 13 -4.45 3.66 14.81
C PRO A 13 -4.06 2.18 14.66
N MET A 14 -3.13 1.84 13.77
CA MET A 14 -2.63 0.47 13.66
C MET A 14 -1.83 0.10 14.91
N SER A 15 -2.20 -1.02 15.53
CA SER A 15 -1.41 -1.64 16.60
C SER A 15 -0.01 -2.02 16.11
N VAL A 16 0.91 -2.25 17.04
CA VAL A 16 2.27 -2.75 16.72
C VAL A 16 2.19 -4.07 15.93
N GLU A 17 1.25 -4.95 16.29
CA GLU A 17 1.05 -6.24 15.64
C GLU A 17 0.53 -6.09 14.21
N LEU A 18 -0.48 -5.24 14.01
CA LEU A 18 -1.03 -4.98 12.68
C LEU A 18 0.00 -4.29 11.78
N ARG A 19 0.71 -3.28 12.29
CA ARG A 19 1.74 -2.57 11.54
C ARG A 19 2.85 -3.52 11.10
N LYS A 20 3.33 -4.39 11.99
CA LYS A 20 4.34 -5.38 11.64
C LYS A 20 3.87 -6.29 10.51
N LEU A 21 2.64 -6.80 10.57
CA LEU A 21 2.06 -7.63 9.52
C LEU A 21 1.98 -6.87 8.18
N VAL A 22 1.51 -5.62 8.20
CA VAL A 22 1.42 -4.74 7.03
C VAL A 22 2.81 -4.55 6.41
N GLU A 23 3.81 -4.16 7.20
CA GLU A 23 5.17 -3.92 6.70
C GLU A 23 5.79 -5.19 6.11
N GLU A 24 5.62 -6.34 6.78
CA GLU A 24 6.08 -7.64 6.26
C GLU A 24 5.44 -7.97 4.90
N GLN A 25 4.14 -7.74 4.75
CA GLN A 25 3.43 -7.98 3.50
C GLN A 25 3.84 -7.00 2.39
N LEU A 26 4.01 -5.71 2.72
CA LEU A 26 4.48 -4.70 1.76
C LEU A 26 5.92 -4.95 1.31
N ILE A 27 6.81 -5.45 2.18
CA ILE A 27 8.17 -5.87 1.81
C ILE A 27 8.10 -7.05 0.83
N VAL A 28 7.24 -8.04 1.10
CA VAL A 28 7.05 -9.17 0.19
C VAL A 28 6.51 -8.68 -1.16
N ASP A 29 5.64 -7.68 -1.18
CA ASP A 29 5.12 -7.09 -2.41
C ASP A 29 6.19 -6.32 -3.19
N LEU A 30 7.07 -5.59 -2.51
CA LEU A 30 8.20 -4.86 -3.12
C LEU A 30 9.13 -5.77 -3.94
N LYS A 31 9.19 -7.07 -3.63
CA LYS A 31 9.99 -8.06 -4.41
C LYS A 31 9.49 -8.22 -5.84
N TYR A 32 8.22 -7.94 -6.12
CA TYR A 32 7.68 -7.93 -7.49
C TYR A 32 8.16 -6.72 -8.31
N TYR A 33 8.74 -5.72 -7.65
CA TYR A 33 9.29 -4.52 -8.25
C TYR A 33 10.84 -4.48 -8.12
N ASP A 34 11.47 -5.66 -8.10
CA ASP A 34 12.93 -5.87 -8.04
C ASP A 34 13.65 -5.33 -6.79
N VAL A 35 12.93 -4.99 -5.73
CA VAL A 35 13.54 -4.67 -4.42
C VAL A 35 13.87 -5.96 -3.69
N LYS A 36 15.17 -6.26 -3.55
CA LYS A 36 15.67 -7.53 -2.99
C LYS A 36 16.01 -7.48 -1.50
N SER A 37 15.90 -6.33 -0.85
CA SER A 37 16.23 -6.19 0.58
C SER A 37 15.05 -6.62 1.45
N ASP A 38 15.33 -7.49 2.42
CA ASP A 38 14.37 -7.83 3.49
C ASP A 38 14.45 -6.85 4.67
N ASN A 39 15.56 -6.14 4.82
CA ASN A 39 15.79 -5.19 5.91
C ASN A 39 15.45 -3.77 5.44
N LEU A 40 14.17 -3.46 5.45
CA LEU A 40 13.63 -2.16 5.08
C LEU A 40 12.98 -1.50 6.31
N LYS A 41 12.96 -0.16 6.31
CA LYS A 41 12.36 0.65 7.36
C LYS A 41 11.30 1.54 6.76
N PHE A 42 10.12 1.55 7.36
CA PHE A 42 9.00 2.38 6.94
C PHE A 42 9.00 3.68 7.72
N ASP A 43 8.80 4.77 6.99
CA ASP A 43 8.47 6.08 7.52
C ASP A 43 7.01 6.35 7.19
N TRP A 44 6.22 6.43 8.26
CA TRP A 44 4.78 6.67 8.21
C TRP A 44 4.43 8.11 8.62
N SER A 45 5.41 8.97 8.92
CA SER A 45 5.14 10.25 9.59
C SER A 45 4.26 11.18 8.75
N ASN A 46 4.35 11.06 7.41
CA ASN A 46 3.55 11.84 6.47
C ASN A 46 2.37 11.05 5.89
N SER A 47 2.09 9.84 6.40
CA SER A 47 1.05 9.00 5.82
C SER A 47 -0.31 9.73 5.81
N CYS A 48 -0.99 9.72 4.66
CA CYS A 48 -2.32 10.33 4.50
C CYS A 48 -3.41 9.24 4.36
N ILE A 49 -4.61 9.51 4.88
CA ILE A 49 -5.77 8.59 4.79
C ILE A 49 -6.50 8.82 3.47
N GLU A 50 -6.80 7.74 2.75
CA GLU A 50 -7.46 7.79 1.44
C GLU A 50 -8.94 7.31 1.47
N GLY A 51 -9.45 6.90 2.64
CA GLY A 51 -10.89 6.75 2.90
C GLY A 51 -11.45 5.32 2.84
N HIS A 52 -10.62 4.29 3.04
CA HIS A 52 -11.04 2.91 3.23
C HIS A 52 -10.68 2.45 4.64
N LEU A 53 -11.62 2.61 5.59
CA LEU A 53 -11.46 2.18 6.99
C LEU A 53 -11.86 0.72 7.19
N SER A 54 -11.05 -0.03 7.94
CA SER A 54 -11.40 -1.38 8.40
C SER A 54 -10.78 -1.70 9.76
N ASN A 55 -11.11 -2.88 10.28
CA ASN A 55 -10.54 -3.41 11.50
C ASN A 55 -9.89 -4.78 11.24
N HIS A 56 -8.64 -4.93 11.67
CA HIS A 56 -7.91 -6.19 11.63
C HIS A 56 -7.02 -6.33 12.87
N LEU A 57 -6.88 -7.54 13.41
CA LEU A 57 -6.14 -7.82 14.65
C LEU A 57 -6.52 -6.87 15.81
N ASN A 58 -7.82 -6.61 16.00
CA ASN A 58 -8.35 -5.72 17.04
C ASN A 58 -7.84 -4.26 16.98
N SER A 59 -7.35 -3.82 15.82
CA SER A 59 -6.97 -2.43 15.56
C SER A 59 -7.53 -1.94 14.23
N SER A 60 -7.59 -0.63 14.07
CA SER A 60 -8.08 -0.03 12.84
C SER A 60 -6.94 0.24 11.87
N LEU A 61 -7.24 0.17 10.58
CA LEU A 61 -6.36 0.64 9.51
C LEU A 61 -7.16 1.33 8.43
N GLU A 62 -6.49 2.23 7.73
CA GLU A 62 -6.95 2.85 6.50
C GLU A 62 -6.05 2.39 5.33
N ASN A 63 -6.44 2.72 4.11
CA ASN A 63 -5.48 2.79 3.00
C ASN A 63 -4.67 4.09 3.15
N TYR A 64 -3.36 3.98 2.97
CA TYR A 64 -2.44 5.08 3.27
C TYR A 64 -1.62 5.47 2.04
N SER A 65 -1.55 6.77 1.76
CA SER A 65 -0.61 7.34 0.80
C SER A 65 0.61 7.95 1.50
N GLU A 66 1.59 8.41 0.72
CA GLU A 66 2.81 9.08 1.21
C GLU A 66 3.62 8.23 2.22
N ILE A 67 3.67 6.92 1.97
CA ILE A 67 4.51 5.99 2.73
C ILE A 67 5.90 5.97 2.09
N TYR A 68 6.94 6.13 2.90
CA TYR A 68 8.33 6.07 2.43
C TYR A 68 9.05 4.86 3.02
N VAL A 69 9.87 4.22 2.20
CA VAL A 69 10.61 3.01 2.58
C VAL A 69 12.09 3.22 2.35
N TYR A 70 12.89 2.94 3.37
CA TYR A 70 14.32 3.18 3.39
C TYR A 70 15.11 1.91 3.64
N ASP A 71 16.34 1.86 3.13
CA ASP A 71 17.31 0.84 3.53
C ASP A 71 17.93 1.14 4.91
N ASN A 72 18.77 0.24 5.39
CA ASN A 72 19.49 0.41 6.66
C ASN A 72 20.41 1.64 6.69
N SER A 73 20.85 2.12 5.52
CA SER A 73 21.69 3.30 5.35
C SER A 73 20.89 4.60 5.20
N ASN A 74 19.56 4.55 5.35
CA ASN A 74 18.63 5.66 5.15
C ASN A 74 18.56 6.18 3.70
N ASN A 75 18.90 5.35 2.70
CA ASN A 75 18.61 5.67 1.31
C ASN A 75 17.15 5.36 1.01
N LEU A 76 16.47 6.23 0.26
CA LEU A 76 15.10 5.99 -0.19
C LEU A 76 15.09 4.84 -1.20
N ILE A 77 14.23 3.85 -0.96
CA ILE A 77 14.09 2.64 -1.78
C ILE A 77 12.75 2.62 -2.49
N ALA A 78 11.68 2.99 -1.78
CA ALA A 78 10.36 3.08 -2.37
C ALA A 78 9.54 4.21 -1.73
N GLU A 79 8.61 4.76 -2.48
CA GLU A 79 7.52 5.57 -1.94
C GLU A 79 6.22 5.17 -2.62
N GLY A 80 5.09 5.31 -1.94
CA GLY A 80 3.83 4.92 -2.53
C GLY A 80 2.62 4.92 -1.63
N TRP A 81 1.60 4.24 -2.15
CA TRP A 81 0.28 4.06 -1.57
C TRP A 81 0.09 2.59 -1.23
N MET A 82 -0.29 2.31 0.01
CA MET A 82 -0.76 1.01 0.46
C MET A 82 -2.28 0.94 0.35
N ASP A 83 -2.75 -0.16 -0.21
CA ASP A 83 -4.15 -0.59 -0.16
C ASP A 83 -4.21 -2.02 0.40
N TYR A 84 -5.40 -2.50 0.76
CA TYR A 84 -5.56 -3.79 1.40
C TYR A 84 -6.89 -4.47 1.06
N ILE A 85 -6.91 -5.80 1.26
CA ILE A 85 -8.13 -6.60 1.22
C ILE A 85 -8.29 -7.24 2.60
N ASN A 86 -9.38 -6.90 3.28
CA ASN A 86 -9.79 -7.57 4.51
C ASN A 86 -11.08 -8.36 4.26
N SER A 87 -10.95 -9.68 4.21
CA SER A 87 -12.06 -10.57 3.85
C SER A 87 -13.26 -10.52 4.80
N SER A 88 -13.07 -10.08 6.05
CA SER A 88 -14.17 -9.90 7.00
C SER A 88 -15.18 -8.84 6.58
N GLU A 89 -14.82 -7.95 5.65
CA GLU A 89 -15.75 -6.97 5.05
C GLU A 89 -16.76 -7.61 4.11
N TYR A 90 -16.45 -8.80 3.58
CA TYR A 90 -17.25 -9.47 2.55
C TYR A 90 -17.87 -10.79 3.01
N LEU A 91 -17.17 -11.52 3.88
CA LEU A 91 -17.52 -12.87 4.30
C LEU A 91 -17.37 -13.02 5.81
N ASP A 92 -18.45 -13.45 6.46
CA ASP A 92 -18.43 -13.77 7.90
C ASP A 92 -17.39 -14.88 8.19
N LYS A 93 -16.68 -14.73 9.31
CA LYS A 93 -15.61 -15.63 9.80
C LYS A 93 -14.41 -15.81 8.86
N SER A 94 -14.27 -15.00 7.82
CA SER A 94 -13.07 -15.02 6.98
C SER A 94 -11.93 -14.25 7.66
N THR A 95 -10.70 -14.80 7.54
CA THR A 95 -9.49 -14.23 8.17
C THR A 95 -8.43 -13.84 7.13
N PHE A 96 -8.75 -13.92 5.84
CA PHE A 96 -7.83 -13.51 4.78
C PHE A 96 -7.62 -12.00 4.84
N PHE A 97 -6.35 -11.61 4.91
CA PHE A 97 -5.91 -10.22 4.95
C PHE A 97 -4.61 -10.08 4.16
N ILE A 98 -4.57 -9.13 3.23
CA ILE A 98 -3.37 -8.83 2.44
C ILE A 98 -3.29 -7.34 2.17
N THR A 99 -2.11 -6.75 2.36
CA THR A 99 -1.75 -5.41 1.92
C THR A 99 -0.89 -5.47 0.67
N TYR A 100 -0.96 -4.43 -0.16
CA TYR A 100 -0.19 -4.31 -1.39
C TYR A 100 0.01 -2.85 -1.80
N TRP A 101 0.93 -2.64 -2.74
CA TRP A 101 1.19 -1.32 -3.31
C TRP A 101 0.21 -0.99 -4.45
N ASP A 102 -0.56 0.08 -4.29
CA ASP A 102 -1.51 0.54 -5.30
C ASP A 102 -0.94 1.63 -6.23
N ASN A 103 0.05 2.38 -5.75
CA ASN A 103 0.87 3.31 -6.53
C ASN A 103 2.26 3.31 -5.91
N VAL A 104 3.31 2.91 -6.65
CA VAL A 104 4.65 2.77 -6.06
C VAL A 104 5.74 3.19 -7.03
N ILE A 105 6.69 3.96 -6.50
CA ILE A 105 7.90 4.38 -7.18
C ILE A 105 9.09 3.71 -6.48
N ILE A 106 9.97 3.10 -7.27
CA ILE A 106 11.21 2.48 -6.78
C ILE A 106 12.39 3.37 -7.13
N TRP A 107 13.26 3.57 -6.14
CA TRP A 107 14.40 4.46 -6.19
C TRP A 107 15.72 3.69 -6.06
N ASN A 108 16.74 4.20 -6.74
CA ASN A 108 18.14 3.91 -6.47
C ASN A 108 18.85 5.23 -6.19
N ASN A 109 19.04 5.53 -4.91
CA ASN A 109 19.51 6.83 -4.44
C ASN A 109 18.60 7.97 -4.90
N LYS A 110 18.98 8.68 -5.97
CA LYS A 110 18.23 9.82 -6.53
C LYS A 110 17.60 9.51 -7.89
N GLU A 111 17.82 8.31 -8.41
CA GLU A 111 17.32 7.90 -9.72
C GLU A 111 16.06 7.06 -9.53
N LYS A 112 14.99 7.43 -10.24
CA LYS A 112 13.76 6.64 -10.32
C LYS A 112 14.01 5.45 -11.24
N LEU A 113 13.92 4.23 -10.70
CA LEU A 113 14.13 2.99 -11.46
C LEU A 113 12.83 2.45 -12.06
N PHE A 114 11.75 2.53 -11.30
CA PHE A 114 10.46 1.97 -11.67
C PHE A 114 9.33 2.82 -11.10
N GLU A 115 8.18 2.79 -11.76
CA GLU A 115 6.97 3.46 -11.30
C GLU A 115 5.73 2.69 -11.78
N LYS A 116 4.88 2.31 -10.83
CA LYS A 116 3.52 1.84 -11.07
C LYS A 116 2.56 2.96 -10.70
N LEU A 117 1.95 3.59 -11.71
CA LEU A 117 0.88 4.60 -11.52
C LEU A 117 -0.54 4.03 -11.62
N GLU A 118 -0.67 2.76 -12.00
CA GLU A 118 -1.98 2.11 -12.12
C GLU A 118 -2.51 1.74 -10.75
N PHE A 119 -3.67 2.28 -10.39
CA PHE A 119 -4.46 1.85 -9.23
C PHE A 119 -5.18 0.52 -9.49
N GLY A 120 -5.66 -0.10 -8.43
CA GLY A 120 -6.29 -1.41 -8.41
C GLY A 120 -5.35 -2.59 -8.13
N ILE A 121 -5.99 -3.70 -7.76
CA ILE A 121 -5.32 -4.93 -7.32
C ILE A 121 -4.36 -5.45 -8.40
N PRO A 122 -3.04 -5.53 -8.14
CA PRO A 122 -2.06 -6.07 -9.10
C PRO A 122 -2.33 -7.55 -9.46
N ASN A 123 -1.79 -8.05 -10.58
CA ASN A 123 -2.01 -9.45 -10.99
C ASN A 123 -1.46 -10.45 -9.98
N HIS A 124 -0.26 -10.22 -9.48
CA HIS A 124 0.37 -11.09 -8.49
C HIS A 124 -0.34 -11.09 -7.13
N ILE A 125 -1.06 -10.01 -6.79
CA ILE A 125 -1.94 -9.99 -5.62
C ILE A 125 -3.22 -10.74 -5.92
N TRP A 126 -3.84 -10.49 -7.08
CA TRP A 126 -5.07 -11.16 -7.50
C TRP A 126 -4.97 -12.69 -7.47
N GLU A 127 -3.83 -13.23 -7.86
CA GLU A 127 -3.56 -14.67 -7.83
C GLU A 127 -3.56 -15.26 -6.42
N LYS A 128 -3.23 -14.46 -5.39
CA LYS A 128 -3.22 -14.88 -3.98
C LYS A 128 -4.61 -14.84 -3.33
N ILE A 129 -5.58 -14.17 -3.96
CA ILE A 129 -6.93 -14.00 -3.41
C ILE A 129 -7.74 -15.31 -3.54
N PRO A 130 -8.38 -15.79 -2.46
CA PRO A 130 -9.33 -16.89 -2.52
C PRO A 130 -10.46 -16.69 -3.56
N GLU A 131 -10.80 -17.71 -4.33
CA GLU A 131 -11.80 -17.62 -5.42
C GLU A 131 -13.18 -17.13 -4.95
N ASN A 132 -13.59 -17.52 -3.73
CA ASN A 132 -14.85 -17.07 -3.14
C ASN A 132 -14.88 -15.56 -2.82
N LEU A 133 -13.72 -14.91 -2.69
CA LEU A 133 -13.58 -13.47 -2.49
C LEU A 133 -13.50 -12.69 -3.79
N LYS A 134 -12.89 -13.26 -4.84
CA LYS A 134 -12.69 -12.58 -6.14
C LYS A 134 -13.99 -12.01 -6.74
N LYS A 135 -15.13 -12.64 -6.48
CA LYS A 135 -16.44 -12.14 -6.96
C LYS A 135 -16.82 -10.76 -6.41
N PHE A 136 -16.37 -10.41 -5.21
CA PHE A 136 -16.62 -9.10 -4.58
C PHE A 136 -15.63 -8.03 -5.04
N LEU A 137 -14.41 -8.46 -5.39
CA LEU A 137 -13.27 -7.59 -5.68
C LEU A 137 -13.08 -7.30 -7.18
N LYS A 138 -14.02 -7.71 -8.04
CA LYS A 138 -13.90 -7.52 -9.50
C LYS A 138 -13.75 -6.06 -9.89
N ASN A 139 -14.44 -5.15 -9.20
CA ASN A 139 -14.36 -3.72 -9.48
C ASN A 139 -13.03 -3.14 -9.02
N ASP A 140 -12.54 -3.55 -7.85
CA ASP A 140 -11.23 -3.13 -7.31
C ASP A 140 -10.07 -3.63 -8.17
N LYS A 141 -10.21 -4.81 -8.77
CA LYS A 141 -9.27 -5.35 -9.76
C LYS A 141 -9.19 -4.52 -11.04
N LEU A 142 -10.28 -3.87 -11.42
CA LEU A 142 -10.43 -3.17 -12.69
C LEU A 142 -10.27 -1.65 -12.56
N LYS A 143 -9.74 -1.13 -11.44
CA LYS A 143 -9.48 0.31 -11.22
C LYS A 143 -8.38 0.89 -12.15
N LYS A 144 -8.47 0.68 -13.47
CA LYS A 144 -7.68 1.42 -14.46
C LYS A 144 -8.22 2.85 -14.59
N ILE A 145 -7.46 3.80 -14.03
CA ILE A 145 -7.40 5.23 -14.38
C ILE A 145 -8.79 5.89 -14.59
N GLN A 146 -9.34 6.47 -13.52
CA GLN A 146 -10.24 7.63 -13.61
C GLN A 146 -9.48 8.92 -13.28
N LEU A 147 -8.26 9.07 -13.80
CA LEU A 147 -7.51 10.32 -13.74
C LEU A 147 -7.13 10.72 -15.18
N ASP A 148 -8.13 11.13 -15.96
CA ASP A 148 -7.97 12.08 -17.09
C ASP A 148 -9.30 12.45 -17.79
N ASN A 149 -10.35 12.82 -17.05
CA ASN A 149 -11.52 13.50 -17.66
C ASN A 149 -11.91 14.84 -17.02
N ASN A 150 -11.24 15.31 -15.97
CA ASN A 150 -11.54 16.61 -15.33
C ASN A 150 -10.51 17.73 -15.59
N LYS A 151 -9.61 17.58 -16.59
CA LYS A 151 -8.80 18.69 -17.12
C LYS A 151 -9.34 19.29 -18.44
N LYS A 152 -10.66 19.29 -18.63
CA LYS A 152 -11.32 20.21 -19.56
C LYS A 152 -12.22 21.16 -18.78
N GLY A 153 -11.59 22.15 -18.17
CA GLY A 153 -12.26 23.29 -17.55
C GLY A 153 -11.20 24.26 -17.06
N PHE A 154 -11.19 25.48 -17.63
CA PHE A 154 -10.25 26.58 -17.40
C PHE A 154 -8.94 26.54 -18.21
N SER A 155 -9.08 26.73 -19.52
CA SER A 155 -8.20 27.65 -20.24
C SER A 155 -8.91 29.00 -20.32
N LYS A 156 -8.26 30.01 -19.71
CA LYS A 156 -8.42 31.48 -19.82
C LYS A 156 -9.82 32.07 -20.00
#